data_AF-A0A2G9RR56-F1
#
_entry.id   AF-A0A2G9RR56-F1
#
_cell.length_a   1.000
_cell.length_b   1.000
_cell.length_c   1.000
_cell.angle_alpha   90.00
_cell.angle_beta   90.00
_cell.angle_gamma   90.00
#
_symmetry.space_group_name_H-M   'P 1'
#
loop_
_entity.id
_entity.type
_entity.pdbx_description
1 polymer ?
#
loop_
_entity_poly.entity_id
_entity_poly.type
_entity_poly.pdbx_seq_one_letter_code
_entity_poly.pdbx_strand_id
1 'polypeptide(L)'
;TAERRHQSVKNWTRHVDIFTKDFIFVPVNENSHWYLAVICFPWLEKAVYEDKNEQDVVPYSKTKDSASSGSVIVFNDRLSKTEEAIEDSNSGSEGKPKESHMGKVCKRYLKVECRVKKKLQREFSRSSMRELYPKIPKQNNSTDCGLYLLQYVESFSQKPIENFETPLHLENWFPSCAVRNKREKIRDLILRLHVEQTKKS
;
A
#
# COMPACT_ATOMS: atom_id res chain seq x y z
N THR A 1 -1.70 -22.42 7.99
CA THR A 1 -0.52 -21.60 8.36
C THR A 1 -0.16 -20.67 7.21
N ALA A 2 0.74 -19.71 7.41
CA ALA A 2 1.19 -18.80 6.35
C ALA A 2 1.82 -19.56 5.17
N GLU A 3 2.55 -20.64 5.45
CA GLU A 3 3.18 -21.52 4.48
C GLU A 3 2.17 -22.15 3.52
N ARG A 4 1.04 -22.67 4.04
CA ARG A 4 0.00 -23.27 3.19
C ARG A 4 -0.62 -22.23 2.25
N ARG A 5 -0.85 -21.00 2.73
CA ARG A 5 -1.39 -19.91 1.89
C ARG A 5 -0.39 -19.47 0.83
N HIS A 6 0.88 -19.34 1.21
CA HIS A 6 1.97 -19.04 0.29
C HIS A 6 2.08 -20.11 -0.81
N GLN A 7 1.97 -21.39 -0.48
CA GLN A 7 2.03 -22.48 -1.45
C GLN A 7 0.99 -22.33 -2.57
N SER A 8 -0.21 -21.82 -2.27
CA SER A 8 -1.28 -21.59 -3.26
C SER A 8 -0.93 -20.52 -4.29
N VAL A 9 -0.04 -19.59 -3.95
CA VAL A 9 0.35 -18.45 -4.81
C VAL A 9 1.84 -18.42 -5.14
N LYS A 10 2.61 -19.45 -4.75
CA LYS A 10 4.08 -19.49 -4.92
C LYS A 10 4.56 -19.27 -6.35
N ASN A 11 3.71 -19.65 -7.32
CA ASN A 11 4.03 -19.57 -8.74
C ASN A 11 3.81 -18.17 -9.30
N TRP A 12 3.07 -17.29 -8.61
CA TRP A 12 2.85 -15.90 -9.05
C TRP A 12 4.16 -15.12 -9.14
N THR A 13 5.12 -15.45 -8.27
CA THR A 13 6.47 -14.86 -8.23
C THR A 13 7.54 -15.84 -8.72
N ARG A 14 7.18 -16.80 -9.60
CA ARG A 14 8.14 -17.79 -10.11
C ARG A 14 9.31 -17.14 -10.85
N HIS A 15 9.02 -16.12 -11.65
CA HIS A 15 9.97 -15.46 -12.55
C HIS A 15 10.21 -13.98 -12.21
N VAL A 16 9.75 -13.53 -11.04
CA VAL A 16 9.90 -12.14 -10.60
C VAL A 16 10.35 -12.13 -9.16
N ASP A 17 11.43 -11.39 -8.90
CA ASP A 17 11.90 -11.12 -7.55
C ASP A 17 11.25 -9.86 -6.99
N ILE A 18 10.22 -10.03 -6.19
CA ILE A 18 9.43 -8.93 -5.64
C ILE A 18 10.22 -8.05 -4.66
N PHE A 19 11.32 -8.54 -4.09
CA PHE A 19 12.16 -7.74 -3.20
C PHE A 19 12.99 -6.71 -3.96
N THR A 20 13.12 -6.82 -5.29
CA THR A 20 13.80 -5.78 -6.10
C THR A 20 12.89 -4.61 -6.47
N LYS A 21 11.61 -4.67 -6.08
CA LYS A 21 10.61 -3.67 -6.45
C LYS A 21 10.47 -2.66 -5.34
N ASP A 22 10.27 -1.40 -5.72
CA ASP A 22 9.91 -0.34 -4.77
C ASP A 22 8.44 -0.40 -4.38
N PHE A 23 7.56 -0.79 -5.32
CA PHE A 23 6.13 -0.88 -5.08
C PHE A 23 5.55 -2.20 -5.57
N ILE A 24 4.71 -2.83 -4.75
CA ILE A 24 3.92 -4.01 -5.11
C ILE A 24 2.45 -3.69 -4.83
N PHE A 25 1.68 -3.56 -5.90
CA PHE A 25 0.23 -3.33 -5.82
C PHE A 25 -0.49 -4.67 -5.59
N VAL A 26 -1.32 -4.71 -4.56
CA VAL A 26 -2.15 -5.87 -4.21
C VAL A 26 -3.61 -5.39 -4.19
N PRO A 27 -4.36 -5.54 -5.29
CA PRO A 27 -5.78 -5.28 -5.28
C PRO A 27 -6.50 -6.34 -4.44
N VAL A 28 -7.37 -5.92 -3.54
CA VAL A 28 -8.09 -6.80 -2.61
C VAL A 28 -9.58 -6.64 -2.81
N ASN A 29 -10.30 -7.76 -2.82
CA ASN A 29 -11.77 -7.79 -2.80
C ASN A 29 -12.21 -8.62 -1.59
N GLU A 30 -12.91 -7.97 -0.65
CA GLU A 30 -13.51 -8.62 0.51
C GLU A 30 -14.96 -8.13 0.63
N ASN A 31 -15.92 -9.05 0.75
CA ASN A 31 -17.35 -8.74 0.88
C ASN A 31 -17.88 -7.79 -0.21
N SER A 32 -17.51 -8.03 -1.47
CA SER A 32 -17.87 -7.20 -2.64
C SER A 32 -17.38 -5.75 -2.55
N HIS A 33 -16.34 -5.50 -1.75
CA HIS A 33 -15.68 -4.20 -1.64
C HIS A 33 -14.24 -4.30 -2.13
N TRP A 34 -13.90 -3.50 -3.14
CA TRP A 34 -12.54 -3.41 -3.67
C TRP A 34 -11.74 -2.33 -2.95
N TYR A 35 -10.52 -2.66 -2.54
CA TYR A 35 -9.56 -1.73 -1.96
C TYR A 35 -8.13 -2.11 -2.39
N LEU A 36 -7.15 -1.24 -2.09
CA LEU A 36 -5.78 -1.43 -2.53
C LEU A 36 -4.83 -1.48 -1.35
N ALA A 37 -3.98 -2.51 -1.30
CA ALA A 37 -2.77 -2.50 -0.47
C ALA A 37 -1.55 -2.28 -1.37
N VAL A 38 -0.59 -1.47 -0.90
CA VAL A 38 0.67 -1.22 -1.60
C VAL A 38 1.82 -1.48 -0.64
N ILE A 39 2.61 -2.52 -0.95
CA ILE A 39 3.86 -2.80 -0.23
C ILE A 39 4.93 -1.89 -0.81
N CYS A 40 5.53 -1.07 0.04
CA CYS A 40 6.51 -0.05 -0.32
C CYS A 40 7.89 -0.43 0.24
N PHE A 41 8.90 -0.39 -0.62
CA PHE A 41 10.31 -0.68 -0.35
C PHE A 41 10.52 -1.97 0.48
N PRO A 42 10.01 -3.13 0.02
CA PRO A 42 10.19 -4.41 0.71
C PRO A 42 11.66 -4.81 0.90
N TRP A 43 12.60 -4.24 0.14
CA TRP A 43 14.05 -4.44 0.33
C TRP A 43 14.64 -3.64 1.49
N LEU A 44 14.03 -2.51 1.86
CA LEU A 44 14.63 -1.58 2.81
C LEU A 44 14.63 -2.19 4.22
N GLU A 45 15.78 -2.29 4.87
CA GLU A 45 15.94 -2.90 6.21
C GLU A 45 15.84 -1.92 7.38
N LYS A 46 16.04 -0.62 7.14
CA LYS A 46 15.86 0.47 8.12
C LYS A 46 15.37 1.72 7.40
N ALA A 47 14.55 2.54 8.05
CA ALA A 47 14.12 3.81 7.44
C ALA A 47 15.36 4.68 7.13
N VAL A 48 15.33 5.34 5.98
CA VAL A 48 16.32 6.33 5.56
C VAL A 48 15.56 7.65 5.40
N TYR A 49 16.11 8.72 5.97
CA TYR A 49 15.59 10.07 5.86
C TYR A 49 16.67 10.93 5.22
N GLU A 50 16.29 11.79 4.28
CA GLU A 50 17.19 12.80 3.74
C GLU A 50 17.04 14.09 4.55
N ASP A 51 18.10 14.52 5.23
CA ASP A 51 18.14 15.82 5.88
C ASP A 51 18.23 16.91 4.80
N LYS A 52 17.14 17.64 4.58
CA LYS A 52 17.09 18.72 3.58
C LYS A 52 17.65 20.07 4.06
N ASN A 53 18.53 20.11 5.06
CA ASN A 53 19.23 21.35 5.46
C ASN A 53 20.57 21.10 6.18
N GLU A 54 21.68 21.39 5.51
CA GLU A 54 22.89 21.91 6.16
C GLU A 54 22.71 23.42 6.38
N GLN A 55 22.18 23.79 7.55
CA GLN A 55 22.40 25.06 8.28
C GLN A 55 21.24 25.23 9.27
N ASP A 56 21.41 24.67 10.47
CA ASP A 56 21.27 25.38 11.75
C ASP A 56 21.31 24.37 12.90
N VAL A 57 22.27 24.59 13.81
CA VAL A 57 22.53 23.75 14.97
C VAL A 57 21.43 23.97 16.01
N VAL A 58 20.58 22.95 16.23
CA VAL A 58 19.78 22.84 17.45
C VAL A 58 19.83 21.39 17.95
N PRO A 59 20.32 21.11 19.18
CA PRO A 59 20.39 19.75 19.70
C PRO A 59 19.01 19.34 20.24
N TYR A 60 18.12 18.90 19.36
CA TYR A 60 16.88 18.25 19.78
C TYR A 60 17.06 16.73 19.83
N SER A 61 17.08 16.17 21.04
CA SER A 61 17.16 14.74 21.27
C SER A 61 15.85 14.04 20.85
N LYS A 62 15.77 13.56 19.60
CA LYS A 62 14.81 12.51 19.24
C LYS A 62 15.33 11.17 19.73
N THR A 63 14.59 10.53 20.64
CA THR A 63 14.81 9.13 21.00
C THR A 63 14.73 8.29 19.73
N LYS A 64 15.81 7.54 19.45
CA LYS A 64 15.94 6.62 18.31
C LYS A 64 15.07 5.38 18.54
N ASP A 65 13.76 5.53 18.46
CA ASP A 65 12.84 4.40 18.54
C ASP A 65 12.63 3.82 17.13
N SER A 66 13.45 2.81 16.80
CA SER A 66 13.30 1.83 15.71
C SER A 66 12.75 2.38 14.37
N ALA A 67 13.65 2.92 13.54
CA ALA A 67 13.40 3.29 12.16
C ALA A 67 12.76 2.13 11.34
N SER A 68 11.49 2.27 10.95
CA SER A 68 10.72 1.25 10.21
C SER A 68 11.29 0.97 8.82
N SER A 69 11.43 -0.31 8.49
CA SER A 69 11.91 -0.86 7.23
C SER A 69 10.75 -1.11 6.23
N GLY A 70 10.69 -0.40 5.11
CA GLY A 70 9.53 -0.46 4.20
C GLY A 70 8.18 -0.16 4.90
N SER A 71 7.08 -0.25 4.16
CA SER A 71 5.73 -0.01 4.70
C SER A 71 4.65 -0.72 3.88
N VAL A 72 3.46 -0.91 4.46
CA VAL A 72 2.25 -1.32 3.75
C VAL A 72 1.24 -0.18 3.84
N ILE A 73 0.93 0.44 2.71
CA ILE A 73 -0.12 1.48 2.64
C ILE A 73 -1.43 0.79 2.27
N VAL A 74 -2.51 1.08 2.99
CA VAL A 74 -3.85 0.53 2.70
C VAL A 74 -4.80 1.66 2.31
N PHE A 75 -5.12 1.73 1.02
CA PHE A 75 -6.12 2.63 0.45
C PHE A 75 -7.48 1.97 0.52
N ASN A 76 -8.15 2.13 1.66
CA ASN A 76 -9.51 1.63 1.89
C ASN A 76 -10.40 2.79 2.33
N ASP A 77 -11.45 3.06 1.56
CA ASP A 77 -12.38 4.16 1.80
C ASP A 77 -13.51 3.79 2.78
N ARG A 78 -13.58 2.52 3.23
CA ARG A 78 -14.48 2.03 4.28
C ARG A 78 -13.80 1.80 5.62
N LEU A 79 -12.61 2.37 5.84
CA LEU A 79 -11.90 2.21 7.11
C LEU A 79 -12.77 2.66 8.29
N SER A 80 -12.73 1.85 9.35
CA SER A 80 -13.36 2.20 10.61
C SER A 80 -12.62 3.37 11.27
N LYS A 81 -13.32 4.16 12.10
CA LYS A 81 -12.69 5.23 12.91
C LYS A 81 -11.50 4.71 13.73
N THR A 82 -11.54 3.44 14.13
CA THR A 82 -10.45 2.78 14.86
C THR A 82 -9.20 2.62 14.00
N GLU A 83 -9.34 2.27 12.72
CA GLU A 83 -8.21 2.12 11.77
C GLU A 83 -7.62 3.49 11.39
N GLU A 84 -8.46 4.50 11.20
CA GLU A 84 -8.02 5.89 11.04
C GLU A 84 -7.26 6.38 12.29
N ALA A 85 -7.72 6.01 13.50
CA ALA A 85 -7.08 6.38 14.77
C ALA A 85 -5.79 5.61 15.11
N ILE A 86 -5.48 4.50 14.41
CA ILE A 86 -4.18 3.80 14.56
C ILE A 86 -3.02 4.75 14.20
N GLU A 87 -3.27 5.72 13.32
CA GLU A 87 -2.27 6.70 12.85
C GLU A 87 -2.07 7.86 13.84
N ASP A 88 -3.11 8.27 14.58
CA ASP A 88 -3.05 9.42 15.51
C ASP A 88 -2.39 9.10 16.86
N SER A 89 -2.23 7.81 17.21
CA SER A 89 -1.78 7.40 18.54
C SER A 89 -0.26 7.28 18.63
N ASN A 90 0.44 8.42 18.72
CA ASN A 90 1.82 8.50 19.21
C ASN A 90 1.86 9.05 20.65
N SER A 91 0.99 8.53 21.52
CA SER A 91 0.93 8.88 22.95
C SER A 91 0.80 7.62 23.79
N GLY A 92 1.51 7.61 24.92
CA GLY A 92 1.81 6.43 25.73
C GLY A 92 0.63 5.70 26.36
N SER A 93 0.99 4.52 26.88
CA SER A 93 0.24 3.64 27.81
C SER A 93 -1.01 2.90 27.29
N GLU A 94 -0.88 1.57 27.33
CA GLU A 94 -1.91 0.51 27.39
C GLU A 94 -3.02 0.49 26.33
N GLY A 95 -2.61 0.03 25.14
CA GLY A 95 -3.51 -0.51 24.12
C GLY A 95 -2.85 -0.49 22.76
N LYS A 96 -1.83 -1.32 22.52
CA LYS A 96 -1.15 -1.35 21.21
C LYS A 96 -2.22 -1.53 20.11
N PRO A 97 -2.33 -0.59 19.14
CA PRO A 97 -3.27 -0.73 18.04
C PRO A 97 -3.19 -2.11 17.39
N LYS A 98 -4.34 -2.76 17.20
CA LYS A 98 -4.37 -4.09 16.56
C LYS A 98 -3.98 -3.92 15.10
N GLU A 99 -2.90 -4.59 14.70
CA GLU A 99 -2.48 -4.73 13.31
C GLU A 99 -3.66 -5.23 12.45
N SER A 100 -3.86 -4.66 11.25
CA SER A 100 -5.00 -5.01 10.40
C SER A 100 -4.90 -6.43 9.87
N HIS A 101 -6.01 -6.96 9.35
CA HIS A 101 -5.98 -8.23 8.64
C HIS A 101 -5.00 -8.17 7.46
N MET A 102 -5.04 -7.09 6.69
CA MET A 102 -4.27 -6.97 5.46
C MET A 102 -2.78 -6.78 5.70
N GLY A 103 -2.40 -5.97 6.70
CA GLY A 103 -1.03 -5.88 7.15
C GLY A 103 -0.43 -7.22 7.56
N LYS A 104 -1.18 -8.01 8.36
CA LYS A 104 -0.78 -9.37 8.74
C LYS A 104 -0.60 -10.28 7.54
N VAL A 105 -1.50 -10.23 6.58
CA VAL A 105 -1.44 -11.07 5.37
C VAL A 105 -0.19 -10.73 4.55
N CYS A 106 0.04 -9.44 4.27
CA CYS A 106 1.19 -8.96 3.51
C CYS A 106 2.52 -9.35 4.19
N LYS A 107 2.67 -9.04 5.48
CA LYS A 107 3.92 -9.32 6.23
C LYS A 107 4.20 -10.82 6.33
N ARG A 108 3.18 -11.64 6.58
CA ARG A 108 3.33 -13.10 6.62
C ARG A 108 3.71 -13.68 5.25
N TYR A 109 3.14 -13.15 4.17
CA TYR A 109 3.52 -13.54 2.82
C TYR A 109 4.99 -13.19 2.53
N LEU A 110 5.39 -11.94 2.78
CA LEU A 110 6.77 -11.47 2.59
C LEU A 110 7.77 -12.30 3.41
N LYS A 111 7.44 -12.64 4.67
CA LYS A 111 8.28 -13.51 5.51
C LYS A 111 8.55 -14.86 4.85
N VAL A 112 7.49 -15.52 4.38
CA VAL A 112 7.62 -16.85 3.74
C VAL A 112 8.34 -16.74 2.40
N GLU A 113 8.00 -15.74 1.57
CA GLU A 113 8.63 -15.52 0.26
C GLU A 113 10.13 -15.21 0.40
N CYS A 114 10.51 -14.39 1.39
CA CYS A 114 11.91 -14.07 1.70
C CYS A 114 12.69 -15.34 2.09
N ARG A 115 12.13 -16.16 2.98
CA ARG A 115 12.72 -17.44 3.39
C ARG A 115 12.92 -18.38 2.20
N VAL A 116 11.93 -18.47 1.31
CA VAL A 116 11.97 -19.41 0.17
C VAL A 116 12.91 -18.94 -0.94
N LYS A 117 12.86 -17.65 -1.31
CA LYS A 117 13.57 -17.11 -2.48
C LYS A 117 14.95 -16.57 -2.16
N LYS A 118 15.09 -15.93 -1.00
CA LYS A 118 16.35 -15.28 -0.56
C LYS A 118 17.14 -16.14 0.43
N LYS A 119 16.54 -17.20 0.96
CA LYS A 119 17.11 -18.03 2.05
C LYS A 119 17.49 -17.20 3.28
N LEU A 120 16.83 -16.04 3.44
CA LEU A 120 17.06 -15.11 4.54
C LEU A 120 15.89 -15.21 5.53
N GLN A 121 16.21 -15.21 6.82
CA GLN A 121 15.22 -15.17 7.89
C GLN A 121 14.98 -13.72 8.30
N ARG A 122 14.18 -13.01 7.50
CA ARG A 122 13.77 -11.64 7.80
C ARG A 122 12.39 -11.61 8.47
N GLU A 123 12.30 -10.88 9.57
CA GLU A 123 11.04 -10.65 10.28
C GLU A 123 10.36 -9.37 9.78
N PHE A 124 9.08 -9.50 9.43
CA PHE A 124 8.21 -8.40 9.08
C PHE A 124 7.17 -8.26 10.21
N SER A 125 7.47 -7.38 11.16
CA SER A 125 6.66 -7.08 12.34
C SER A 125 6.06 -5.68 12.23
N ARG A 126 5.28 -5.26 13.22
CA ARG A 126 4.77 -3.89 13.29
C ARG A 126 5.87 -2.82 13.37
N SER A 127 6.97 -3.11 14.07
CA SER A 127 8.09 -2.16 14.20
C SER A 127 9.02 -2.22 12.99
N SER A 128 9.17 -3.39 12.36
CA SER A 128 10.02 -3.49 11.17
C SER A 128 9.31 -3.06 9.91
N MET A 129 7.99 -3.22 9.75
CA MET A 129 7.25 -2.75 8.56
C MET A 129 5.92 -2.14 8.99
N ARG A 130 5.85 -0.81 9.00
CA ARG A 130 4.65 -0.06 9.41
C ARG A 130 3.49 -0.23 8.43
N GLU A 131 2.29 -0.09 8.96
CA GLU A 131 1.07 0.09 8.17
C GLU A 131 0.66 1.55 8.20
N LEU A 132 0.24 2.09 7.06
CA LEU A 132 -0.18 3.47 6.90
C LEU A 132 -1.58 3.51 6.27
N TYR A 133 -2.42 4.43 6.74
CA TYR A 133 -3.84 4.54 6.37
C TYR A 133 -4.14 5.97 5.91
N PRO A 134 -3.74 6.32 4.68
CA PRO A 134 -3.87 7.68 4.21
C PRO A 134 -5.33 8.11 4.18
N LYS A 135 -5.57 9.39 4.51
CA LYS A 135 -6.86 10.03 4.29
C LYS A 135 -7.01 10.25 2.80
N ILE A 136 -7.96 9.59 2.16
CA ILE A 136 -8.08 9.49 0.70
C ILE A 136 -9.44 9.99 0.20
N PRO A 137 -9.60 10.30 -1.10
CA PRO A 137 -10.89 10.67 -1.65
C PRO A 137 -11.84 9.47 -1.55
N LYS A 138 -12.95 9.62 -0.81
CA LYS A 138 -13.89 8.52 -0.55
C LYS A 138 -14.96 8.42 -1.64
N GLN A 139 -15.44 7.20 -1.92
CA GLN A 139 -16.61 7.02 -2.80
C GLN A 139 -17.88 7.56 -2.12
N ASN A 140 -18.83 8.02 -2.93
CA ASN A 140 -20.14 8.49 -2.44
C ASN A 140 -21.29 7.53 -2.77
N ASN A 141 -20.98 6.32 -3.27
CA ASN A 141 -21.95 5.29 -3.64
C ASN A 141 -21.44 3.89 -3.26
N SER A 142 -22.19 2.83 -3.57
CA SER A 142 -21.88 1.46 -3.15
C SER A 142 -21.20 0.59 -4.21
N THR A 143 -20.98 1.09 -5.42
CA THR A 143 -20.61 0.27 -6.60
C THR A 143 -19.33 0.72 -7.30
N ASP A 144 -18.79 1.90 -6.98
CA ASP A 144 -17.63 2.47 -7.65
C ASP A 144 -16.28 2.20 -6.95
N CYS A 145 -16.26 1.43 -5.86
CA CYS A 145 -15.02 1.04 -5.16
C CYS A 145 -13.92 0.51 -6.11
N GLY A 146 -14.30 -0.27 -7.13
CA GLY A 146 -13.37 -0.73 -8.17
C GLY A 146 -12.84 0.38 -9.08
N LEU A 147 -13.64 1.40 -9.39
CA LEU A 147 -13.17 2.57 -10.16
C LEU A 147 -12.22 3.44 -9.34
N TYR A 148 -12.49 3.59 -8.03
CA TYR A 148 -11.59 4.26 -7.10
C TYR A 148 -10.27 3.51 -6.95
N LEU A 149 -10.28 2.17 -6.84
CA LEU A 149 -9.07 1.34 -6.86
C LEU A 149 -8.21 1.65 -8.10
N LEU A 150 -8.82 1.64 -9.29
CA LEU A 150 -8.11 1.98 -10.53
C LEU A 150 -7.59 3.42 -10.51
N GLN A 151 -8.32 4.36 -9.91
CA GLN A 151 -7.87 5.74 -9.76
C GLN A 151 -6.70 5.89 -8.78
N TYR A 152 -6.69 5.16 -7.67
CA TYR A 152 -5.55 5.14 -6.74
C TYR A 152 -4.29 4.64 -7.45
N VAL A 153 -4.36 3.55 -8.22
CA VAL A 153 -3.22 3.03 -8.97
C VAL A 153 -2.76 4.03 -10.02
N GLU A 154 -3.67 4.66 -10.76
CA GLU A 154 -3.33 5.65 -11.78
C GLU A 154 -2.67 6.90 -11.18
N SER A 155 -3.25 7.47 -10.12
CA SER A 155 -2.68 8.63 -9.42
C SER A 155 -1.33 8.30 -8.78
N PHE A 156 -1.16 7.11 -8.19
CA PHE A 156 0.13 6.66 -7.66
C PHE A 156 1.17 6.47 -8.77
N SER A 157 0.77 5.95 -9.93
CA SER A 157 1.69 5.74 -11.06
C SER A 157 2.12 7.07 -11.70
N GLN A 158 1.27 8.10 -11.67
CA GLN A 158 1.60 9.44 -12.15
C GLN A 158 2.50 10.20 -11.18
N LYS A 159 2.20 10.12 -9.88
CA LYS A 159 2.97 10.74 -8.81
C LYS A 159 3.02 9.80 -7.60
N PRO A 160 4.07 8.98 -7.47
CA PRO A 160 4.24 8.09 -6.34
C PRO A 160 4.31 8.85 -5.02
N ILE A 161 3.97 8.15 -3.93
CA ILE A 161 4.15 8.70 -2.58
C ILE A 161 5.63 8.60 -2.22
N GLU A 162 6.25 9.75 -1.97
CA GLU A 162 7.67 9.85 -1.59
C GLU A 162 7.85 10.01 -0.08
N ASN A 163 6.95 10.76 0.58
CA ASN A 163 6.98 10.96 2.02
C ASN A 163 6.00 9.98 2.72
N PHE A 164 6.55 9.19 3.65
CA PHE A 164 5.84 8.19 4.46
C PHE A 164 5.68 8.65 5.92
N GLU A 165 5.86 9.95 6.18
CA GLU A 165 5.53 10.57 7.45
C GLU A 165 4.02 10.64 7.64
N THR A 166 3.60 10.36 8.86
CA THR A 166 2.19 10.34 9.27
C THR A 166 1.81 11.69 9.90
N PRO A 167 0.58 12.19 9.69
CA PRO A 167 -0.51 11.60 8.92
C PRO A 167 -0.37 11.79 7.38
N LEU A 168 -0.73 10.76 6.61
CA LEU A 168 -0.75 10.85 5.14
C LEU A 168 -2.05 11.48 4.61
N HIS A 169 -1.97 12.74 4.19
CA HIS A 169 -3.10 13.49 3.63
C HIS A 169 -3.15 13.42 2.10
N LEU A 170 -4.12 12.67 1.58
CA LEU A 170 -4.38 12.45 0.16
C LEU A 170 -5.85 12.74 -0.20
N GLU A 171 -6.60 13.47 0.63
CA GLU A 171 -8.04 13.74 0.44
C GLU A 171 -8.33 14.45 -0.88
N ASN A 172 -7.34 15.20 -1.40
CA ASN A 172 -7.39 15.93 -2.67
C ASN A 172 -6.48 15.33 -3.75
N TRP A 173 -6.12 14.04 -3.65
CA TRP A 173 -5.17 13.41 -4.58
C TRP A 173 -5.66 13.42 -6.03
N PHE A 174 -6.97 13.40 -6.24
CA PHE A 174 -7.62 13.61 -7.53
C PHE A 174 -9.02 14.21 -7.34
N PRO A 175 -9.53 14.98 -8.31
CA PRO A 175 -10.87 15.52 -8.24
C PRO A 175 -11.93 14.42 -8.46
N SER A 176 -13.09 14.53 -7.82
CA SER A 176 -14.17 13.52 -7.94
C SER A 176 -14.68 13.31 -9.37
N CYS A 177 -14.53 14.31 -10.25
CA CYS A 177 -14.86 14.16 -11.68
C CYS A 177 -13.93 13.19 -12.43
N ALA A 178 -12.74 12.89 -11.90
CA ALA A 178 -11.80 11.94 -12.48
C ALA A 178 -12.39 10.51 -12.53
N VAL A 179 -13.17 10.14 -11.50
CA VAL A 179 -13.80 8.81 -11.40
C VAL A 179 -15.15 8.78 -12.12
N ARG A 180 -15.89 9.91 -12.15
CA ARG A 180 -17.26 10.00 -12.67
C ARG A 180 -17.45 9.37 -14.05
N ASN A 181 -16.59 9.71 -15.00
CA ASN A 181 -16.69 9.21 -16.39
C ASN A 181 -15.73 8.04 -16.67
N LYS A 182 -15.12 7.48 -15.62
CA LYS A 182 -14.07 6.47 -15.77
C LYS A 182 -14.64 5.15 -16.30
N ARG A 183 -15.90 4.84 -15.95
CA ARG A 183 -16.61 3.67 -16.45
C ARG A 183 -16.79 3.72 -17.97
N GLU A 184 -17.26 4.84 -18.52
CA GLU A 184 -17.39 5.02 -19.97
C GLU A 184 -16.01 4.99 -20.64
N LYS A 185 -15.01 5.68 -20.09
CA LYS A 185 -13.64 5.68 -20.63
C LYS A 185 -13.05 4.26 -20.73
N ILE A 186 -13.25 3.43 -19.71
CA ILE A 186 -12.79 2.03 -19.71
C ILE A 186 -13.54 1.22 -20.77
N ARG A 187 -14.87 1.35 -20.85
CA ARG A 187 -15.68 0.68 -21.87
C ARG A 187 -15.19 1.03 -23.28
N ASP A 188 -15.05 2.33 -23.56
CA ASP A 188 -14.67 2.83 -24.88
C ASP A 188 -13.23 2.42 -25.23
N LEU A 189 -12.33 2.34 -24.24
CA LEU A 189 -10.98 1.78 -24.40
C LEU A 189 -11.01 0.30 -24.79
N ILE A 190 -11.80 -0.52 -24.10
CA ILE A 190 -11.93 -1.94 -24.41
C ILE A 190 -12.48 -2.15 -25.83
N LEU A 191 -13.56 -1.43 -26.20
CA LEU A 191 -14.15 -1.52 -27.54
C LEU A 191 -13.17 -1.11 -28.64
N ARG A 192 -12.38 -0.06 -28.40
CA ARG A 192 -11.36 0.39 -29.35
C ARG A 192 -10.26 -0.66 -29.53
N LEU A 193 -9.72 -1.20 -28.43
CA LEU A 193 -8.69 -2.25 -28.46
C LEU A 193 -9.19 -3.52 -29.16
N HIS A 194 -10.46 -3.88 -28.99
CA HIS A 194 -11.08 -5.01 -29.70
C HIS A 194 -11.05 -4.83 -31.22
N VAL A 195 -11.41 -3.63 -31.72
CA VAL A 195 -11.35 -3.31 -33.16
C VAL A 195 -9.91 -3.32 -33.69
N GLU A 196 -8.95 -2.84 -32.91
CA GLU A 196 -7.54 -2.85 -33.30
C GLU A 196 -6.95 -4.27 -33.40
N GLN A 197 -7.35 -5.17 -32.51
CA GLN A 197 -6.91 -6.56 -32.52
C GLN A 197 -7.52 -7.35 -33.68
N THR A 198 -8.80 -7.12 -34.01
CA THR A 198 -9.46 -7.81 -35.12
C THR A 198 -8.96 -7.36 -36.49
N LYS A 199 -8.55 -6.10 -36.65
CA LYS A 199 -7.93 -5.61 -37.89
C LYS A 199 -6.52 -6.14 -38.17
N LYS A 200 -5.84 -6.67 -37.14
CA LYS A 200 -4.47 -7.20 -37.24
C LYS A 200 -4.41 -8.72 -37.44
N SER A 201 -5.56 -9.40 -37.41
CA SER A 201 -5.70 -10.84 -37.69
C SER A 201 -6.17 -11.09 -39.10
#